data_AF-A0A382QPT1-F1
#
_entry.id   AF-A0A382QPT1-F1
#
_cell.length_a   1.000
_cell.length_b   1.000
_cell.length_c   1.000
_cell.angle_alpha   90.00
_cell.angle_beta   90.00
_cell.angle_gamma   90.00
#
_symmetry.space_group_name_H-M   'P 1'
#
loop_
_entity.id
_entity.type
_entity.pdbx_description
1 polymer ?
#
loop_
_entity_poly.entity_id
_entity_poly.type
_entity_poly.pdbx_seq_one_letter_code
_entity_poly.pdbx_strand_id
1 'polypeptide(L)'
;IENKAHEKIYASVVKDGKISSAKVNAQQFSVHGYAWLATYCEALNQLLKWAQRLETDGLLGELEQLILMAGFGEYLAQIKGGIAMSQVEIARLVDLGIDTETEKQYETSEVTELIRRGTSSQTRAAIADLISEGHFGHLGINDNSLVIIKNQFQRFSDEEIAPHAQTWHRKDLLIPEDTIAQMADLGVFGLTIPEKWGGVQLGKIAMCMVTEELCRGYLGVGSLATRTEIAADLILLHGTGIQKELWLRGLAHGTILPTALFTEPDTGSDLASVSTRAHRSNNTYLVTGAKTWSTHASRADLMTILVRTDPDTRGYGGISVLLAPKPRG
;
A
#
# COMPACT_ATOMS: atom_id res chain seq x y z
N ILE A 1 -6.78 -26.15 -0.84
CA ILE A 1 -5.45 -26.09 -0.18
C ILE A 1 -5.44 -25.06 0.95
N GLU A 2 -5.75 -23.79 0.68
CA GLU A 2 -5.68 -22.70 1.66
C GLU A 2 -6.35 -23.01 3.01
N ASN A 3 -7.61 -23.45 3.03
CA ASN A 3 -8.31 -23.81 4.28
C ASN A 3 -7.57 -24.89 5.09
N LYS A 4 -7.02 -25.91 4.43
CA LYS A 4 -6.23 -26.96 5.09
C LYS A 4 -4.92 -26.39 5.63
N ALA A 5 -4.24 -25.52 4.89
CA ALA A 5 -3.03 -24.84 5.37
C ALA A 5 -3.35 -23.98 6.60
N HIS A 6 -4.46 -23.24 6.57
CA HIS A 6 -4.94 -22.45 7.71
C HIS A 6 -5.11 -23.32 8.96
N GLU A 7 -5.84 -24.43 8.84
CA GLU A 7 -6.06 -25.36 9.97
C GLU A 7 -4.74 -25.88 10.56
N LYS A 8 -3.78 -26.26 9.71
CA LYS A 8 -2.48 -26.79 10.13
C LYS A 8 -1.62 -25.73 10.81
N ILE A 9 -1.52 -24.54 10.22
CA ILE A 9 -0.74 -23.43 10.79
C ILE A 9 -1.39 -22.92 12.08
N TYR A 10 -2.72 -22.77 12.11
CA TYR A 10 -3.43 -22.38 13.31
C TYR A 10 -3.19 -23.37 14.46
N ALA A 11 -3.30 -24.68 14.19
CA ALA A 11 -3.02 -25.70 15.18
C ALA A 11 -1.56 -25.67 15.68
N SER A 12 -0.59 -25.30 14.85
CA SER A 12 0.82 -25.24 15.24
C SER A 12 1.14 -24.05 16.15
N VAL A 13 0.41 -22.93 16.02
CA VAL A 13 0.67 -21.69 16.78
C VAL A 13 -0.22 -21.48 17.99
N VAL A 14 -1.29 -22.25 18.14
CA VAL A 14 -2.22 -22.15 19.28
C VAL A 14 -1.71 -22.89 20.50
N LYS A 15 -1.87 -22.28 21.68
CA LYS A 15 -1.66 -22.88 22.99
C LYS A 15 -2.79 -22.43 23.91
N ASP A 16 -3.43 -23.36 24.61
CA ASP A 16 -4.51 -23.08 25.56
C ASP A 16 -5.66 -22.24 24.95
N GLY A 17 -6.00 -22.54 23.69
CA GLY A 17 -7.07 -21.86 22.95
C GLY A 17 -6.75 -20.44 22.45
N LYS A 18 -5.51 -19.96 22.60
CA LYS A 18 -5.06 -18.65 22.11
C LYS A 18 -3.81 -18.76 21.24
N ILE A 19 -3.63 -17.81 20.33
CA ILE A 19 -2.40 -17.69 19.55
C ILE A 19 -1.25 -17.36 20.51
N SER A 20 -0.17 -18.13 20.43
CA SER A 20 1.02 -17.92 21.26
C SER A 20 2.12 -17.22 20.46
N SER A 21 2.53 -16.02 20.86
CA SER A 21 3.60 -15.27 20.19
C SER A 21 4.91 -16.07 20.11
N ALA A 22 5.25 -16.83 21.15
CA ALA A 22 6.44 -17.68 21.15
C ALA A 22 6.36 -18.79 20.08
N LYS A 23 5.18 -19.40 19.90
CA LYS A 23 4.98 -20.40 18.85
C LYS A 23 4.94 -19.77 17.46
N VAL A 24 4.31 -18.61 17.30
CA VAL A 24 4.32 -17.84 16.04
C VAL A 24 5.77 -17.55 15.63
N ASN A 25 6.61 -17.08 16.56
CA ASN A 25 8.03 -16.83 16.28
C ASN A 25 8.78 -18.13 15.91
N ALA A 26 8.51 -19.24 16.62
CA ALA A 26 9.13 -20.53 16.31
C ALA A 26 8.68 -21.10 14.95
N GLN A 27 7.50 -20.72 14.46
CA GLN A 27 6.90 -21.17 13.20
C GLN A 27 6.87 -20.05 12.15
N GLN A 28 7.71 -19.02 12.30
CA GLN A 28 7.60 -17.77 11.53
C GLN A 28 7.60 -18.01 10.02
N PHE A 29 8.49 -18.87 9.53
CA PHE A 29 8.56 -19.22 8.11
C PHE A 29 7.24 -19.77 7.58
N SER A 30 6.66 -20.76 8.27
CA SER A 30 5.38 -21.37 7.87
C SER A 30 4.19 -20.43 8.02
N VAL A 31 4.20 -19.56 9.04
CA VAL A 31 3.17 -18.51 9.24
C VAL A 31 3.22 -17.50 8.10
N HIS A 32 4.42 -17.02 7.73
CA HIS A 32 4.60 -16.13 6.59
C HIS A 32 4.26 -16.83 5.27
N GLY A 33 4.69 -18.07 5.09
CA GLY A 33 4.38 -18.88 3.91
C GLY A 33 2.87 -19.05 3.70
N TYR A 34 2.11 -19.22 4.79
CA TYR A 34 0.65 -19.23 4.73
C TYR A 34 0.08 -17.87 4.30
N ALA A 35 0.61 -16.75 4.81
CA ALA A 35 0.18 -15.42 4.37
C ALA A 35 0.44 -15.19 2.87
N TRP A 36 1.57 -15.68 2.35
CA TRP A 36 1.88 -15.67 0.92
C TRP A 36 0.95 -16.56 0.09
N LEU A 37 0.65 -17.78 0.57
CA LEU A 37 -0.35 -18.64 -0.07
C LEU A 37 -1.73 -17.95 -0.15
N ALA A 38 -2.20 -17.39 0.97
CA ALA A 38 -3.48 -16.68 1.01
C ALA A 38 -3.49 -15.47 0.05
N THR A 39 -2.36 -14.77 -0.07
CA THR A 39 -2.20 -13.66 -1.03
C THR A 39 -2.34 -14.15 -2.47
N TYR A 40 -1.75 -15.31 -2.83
CA TYR A 40 -1.85 -15.87 -4.17
C TYR A 40 -3.27 -16.34 -4.47
N CYS A 41 -3.93 -17.00 -3.50
CA CYS A 41 -5.33 -17.38 -3.63
C CYS A 41 -6.24 -16.18 -3.84
N GLU A 42 -6.04 -15.09 -3.07
CA GLU A 42 -6.84 -13.88 -3.24
C GLU A 42 -6.52 -13.15 -4.54
N ALA A 43 -5.25 -13.11 -4.98
CA ALA A 43 -4.89 -12.54 -6.27
C ALA A 43 -5.58 -13.26 -7.44
N LEU A 44 -5.61 -14.59 -7.42
CA LEU A 44 -6.32 -15.40 -8.42
C LEU A 44 -7.83 -15.13 -8.39
N ASN A 45 -8.42 -15.03 -7.19
CA ASN A 45 -9.84 -14.68 -7.03
C ASN A 45 -10.14 -13.29 -7.62
N GLN A 46 -9.31 -12.30 -7.34
CA GLN A 46 -9.52 -10.93 -7.83
C GLN A 46 -9.28 -10.83 -9.35
N LEU A 47 -8.29 -11.55 -9.88
CA LEU A 47 -8.03 -11.63 -11.32
C LEU A 47 -9.22 -12.26 -12.06
N LEU A 48 -9.78 -13.35 -11.54
CA LEU A 48 -10.98 -13.95 -12.12
C LEU A 48 -12.18 -13.00 -12.07
N LYS A 49 -12.42 -12.36 -10.92
CA LYS A 49 -13.52 -11.39 -10.78
C LYS A 49 -13.36 -10.19 -11.72
N TRP A 50 -12.13 -9.74 -11.96
CA TRP A 50 -11.83 -8.70 -12.96
C TRP A 50 -12.23 -9.15 -14.36
N ALA A 51 -11.78 -10.33 -14.79
CA ALA A 51 -12.13 -10.85 -16.10
C ALA A 51 -13.64 -11.07 -16.28
N GLN A 52 -14.33 -11.59 -15.25
CA GLN A 52 -15.79 -11.77 -15.27
C GLN A 52 -16.56 -10.45 -15.41
N ARG A 53 -16.10 -9.38 -14.75
CA ARG A 53 -16.68 -8.04 -14.93
C ARG A 53 -16.48 -7.54 -16.36
N LEU A 54 -15.25 -7.64 -16.88
CA LEU A 54 -14.97 -7.26 -18.26
C LEU A 54 -15.80 -8.06 -19.26
N GLU A 55 -15.98 -9.36 -19.05
CA GLU A 55 -16.82 -10.19 -19.90
C GLU A 55 -18.28 -9.71 -19.90
N THR A 56 -18.81 -9.43 -18.70
CA THR A 56 -20.17 -8.90 -18.52
C THR A 56 -20.35 -7.57 -19.25
N ASP A 57 -19.32 -6.71 -19.23
CA ASP A 57 -19.33 -5.40 -19.86
C ASP A 57 -18.97 -5.42 -21.36
N GLY A 58 -18.63 -6.60 -21.92
CA GLY A 58 -18.21 -6.74 -23.32
C GLY A 58 -16.80 -6.19 -23.61
N LEU A 59 -15.96 -6.07 -22.58
CA LEU A 59 -14.63 -5.49 -22.60
C LEU A 59 -13.50 -6.52 -22.44
N LEU A 60 -13.82 -7.82 -22.35
CA LEU A 60 -12.82 -8.89 -22.23
C LEU A 60 -12.17 -9.19 -23.59
N GLY A 61 -11.12 -8.45 -23.93
CA GLY A 61 -10.34 -8.61 -25.15
C GLY A 61 -9.32 -9.74 -25.10
N GLU A 62 -8.54 -9.87 -26.17
CA GLU A 62 -7.50 -10.89 -26.30
C GLU A 62 -6.42 -10.74 -25.23
N LEU A 63 -5.92 -9.52 -25.01
CA LEU A 63 -4.89 -9.26 -24.01
C LEU A 63 -5.36 -9.63 -22.60
N GLU A 64 -6.61 -9.30 -22.26
CA GLU A 64 -7.16 -9.58 -20.94
C GLU A 64 -7.32 -11.08 -20.69
N GLN A 65 -7.73 -11.84 -21.71
CA GLN A 65 -7.76 -13.30 -21.65
C GLN A 65 -6.36 -13.89 -21.47
N LEU A 66 -5.36 -13.35 -22.19
CA LEU A 66 -3.97 -13.80 -22.06
C LEU A 66 -3.40 -13.47 -20.68
N ILE A 67 -3.68 -12.29 -20.12
CA ILE A 67 -3.29 -11.90 -18.75
C ILE A 67 -3.94 -12.84 -17.72
N LEU A 68 -5.24 -13.12 -17.86
CA LEU A 68 -5.95 -14.06 -16.99
C LEU A 68 -5.29 -15.45 -17.04
N MET A 69 -5.04 -15.96 -18.24
CA MET A 69 -4.43 -17.28 -18.43
C MET A 69 -3.01 -17.33 -17.88
N ALA A 70 -2.20 -16.29 -18.10
CA ALA A 70 -0.84 -16.20 -17.58
C ALA A 70 -0.79 -16.08 -16.06
N GLY A 71 -1.66 -15.25 -15.47
CA GLY A 71 -1.76 -15.11 -14.01
C GLY A 71 -2.14 -16.43 -13.34
N PHE A 72 -3.16 -17.12 -13.87
CA PHE A 72 -3.51 -18.46 -13.38
C PHE A 72 -2.39 -19.48 -13.60
N GLY A 73 -1.78 -19.53 -14.78
CA GLY A 73 -0.70 -20.46 -15.07
C GLY A 73 0.49 -20.30 -14.14
N GLU A 74 0.94 -19.06 -13.92
CA GLU A 74 2.10 -18.76 -13.09
C GLU A 74 1.82 -19.00 -11.61
N TYR A 75 0.72 -18.46 -11.08
CA TYR A 75 0.46 -18.51 -9.64
C TYR A 75 0.08 -19.93 -9.21
N LEU A 76 -0.63 -20.69 -10.05
CA LEU A 76 -0.89 -22.10 -9.78
C LEU A 76 0.40 -22.93 -9.82
N ALA A 77 1.33 -22.62 -10.74
CA ALA A 77 2.63 -23.29 -10.81
C ALA A 77 3.49 -23.00 -9.57
N GLN A 78 3.49 -21.76 -9.09
CA GLN A 78 4.22 -21.38 -7.87
C GLN A 78 3.58 -21.93 -6.59
N ILE A 79 2.25 -21.98 -6.48
CA ILE A 79 1.58 -22.69 -5.37
C ILE A 79 2.02 -24.16 -5.34
N LYS A 80 2.17 -24.80 -6.51
CA LYS A 80 2.64 -26.19 -6.62
C LYS A 80 4.14 -26.36 -6.31
N GLY A 81 4.98 -25.52 -6.91
CA GLY A 81 6.44 -25.68 -6.90
C GLY A 81 7.16 -24.97 -5.74
N GLY A 82 6.50 -23.99 -5.13
CA GLY A 82 7.03 -23.13 -4.08
C GLY A 82 6.83 -21.64 -4.40
N ILE A 83 6.29 -20.90 -3.44
CA ILE A 83 6.06 -19.46 -3.51
C ILE A 83 7.29 -18.74 -2.99
N ALA A 84 7.90 -17.88 -3.81
CA ALA A 84 9.06 -17.08 -3.41
C ALA A 84 8.62 -15.91 -2.53
N MET A 85 8.87 -16.00 -1.21
CA MET A 85 8.68 -14.90 -0.26
C MET A 85 9.81 -13.87 -0.34
N SER A 86 11.01 -14.36 -0.65
CA SER A 86 12.18 -13.60 -1.06
C SER A 86 12.94 -14.39 -2.12
N GLN A 87 14.06 -13.88 -2.62
CA GLN A 87 14.87 -14.61 -3.61
C GLN A 87 15.41 -15.96 -3.08
N VAL A 88 15.52 -16.12 -1.75
CA VAL A 88 16.09 -17.32 -1.12
C VAL A 88 15.14 -18.02 -0.14
N GLU A 89 13.97 -17.44 0.13
CA GLU A 89 12.94 -18.03 1.00
C GLU A 89 11.75 -18.47 0.15
N ILE A 90 11.64 -19.79 -0.06
CA ILE A 90 10.60 -20.38 -0.92
C ILE A 90 9.69 -21.25 -0.05
N ALA A 91 8.47 -20.78 0.20
CA ALA A 91 7.46 -21.51 0.96
C ALA A 91 6.81 -22.59 0.08
N ARG A 92 6.86 -23.84 0.52
CA ARG A 92 6.23 -24.99 -0.17
C ARG A 92 5.04 -25.50 0.62
N LEU A 93 4.18 -26.26 -0.05
CA LEU A 93 2.98 -26.83 0.58
C LEU A 93 3.31 -27.72 1.80
N VAL A 94 4.42 -28.47 1.74
CA VAL A 94 4.92 -29.26 2.89
C VAL A 94 5.26 -28.38 4.12
N ASP A 95 5.78 -27.17 3.91
CA ASP A 95 6.09 -26.22 4.99
C ASP A 95 4.81 -25.70 5.67
N LEU A 96 3.67 -25.83 4.97
CA LEU A 96 2.34 -25.45 5.43
C LEU A 96 1.54 -26.64 6.00
N GLY A 97 2.18 -27.79 6.16
CA GLY A 97 1.56 -29.01 6.71
C GLY A 97 0.58 -29.69 5.75
N ILE A 98 0.67 -29.42 4.45
CA ILE A 98 -0.13 -30.07 3.41
C ILE A 98 0.51 -31.42 3.09
N ASP A 99 -0.31 -32.48 3.15
CA ASP A 99 0.10 -33.83 2.80
C ASP A 99 -0.04 -34.13 1.30
N THR A 100 0.66 -35.16 0.83
CA THR A 100 0.67 -35.57 -0.57
C THR A 100 -0.72 -35.94 -1.10
N GLU A 101 -1.64 -36.43 -0.25
CA GLU A 101 -3.01 -36.70 -0.66
C GLU A 101 -3.76 -35.40 -1.00
N THR A 102 -3.60 -34.38 -0.16
CA THR A 102 -4.15 -33.04 -0.41
C THR A 102 -3.49 -32.37 -1.60
N GLU A 103 -2.18 -32.52 -1.79
CA GLU A 103 -1.49 -32.03 -2.99
C GLU A 103 -2.08 -32.65 -4.26
N LYS A 104 -2.32 -33.96 -4.28
CA LYS A 104 -2.95 -34.65 -5.42
C LYS A 104 -4.35 -34.14 -5.75
N GLN A 105 -5.13 -33.71 -4.76
CA GLN A 105 -6.46 -33.11 -4.99
C GLN A 105 -6.39 -31.80 -5.77
N TYR A 106 -5.25 -31.10 -5.72
CA TYR A 106 -5.01 -29.88 -6.48
C TYR A 106 -4.50 -30.14 -7.91
N GLU A 107 -3.96 -31.33 -8.18
CA GLU A 107 -3.45 -31.74 -9.50
C GLU A 107 -4.57 -32.19 -10.45
N THR A 108 -5.62 -31.39 -10.61
CA THR A 108 -6.68 -31.68 -11.59
C THR A 108 -6.20 -31.46 -13.02
N SER A 109 -6.94 -31.99 -13.99
CA SER A 109 -6.69 -31.76 -15.42
C SER A 109 -6.68 -30.27 -15.77
N GLU A 110 -7.61 -29.51 -15.19
CA GLU A 110 -7.81 -28.09 -15.46
C GLU A 110 -6.65 -27.26 -14.91
N VAL A 111 -6.24 -27.51 -13.66
CA VAL A 111 -5.07 -26.85 -13.05
C VAL A 111 -3.81 -27.17 -13.84
N THR A 112 -3.63 -28.43 -14.22
CA THR A 112 -2.46 -28.87 -15.00
C THR A 112 -2.43 -28.18 -16.37
N GLU A 113 -3.57 -28.04 -17.02
CA GLU A 113 -3.65 -27.38 -18.32
C GLU A 113 -3.39 -25.87 -18.24
N LEU A 114 -3.94 -25.20 -17.21
CA LEU A 114 -3.68 -23.78 -16.94
C LEU A 114 -2.19 -23.53 -16.70
N ILE A 115 -1.53 -24.37 -15.88
CA ILE A 115 -0.08 -24.29 -15.63
C ILE A 115 0.71 -24.45 -16.95
N ARG A 116 0.34 -25.44 -17.77
CA ARG A 116 1.06 -25.74 -19.02
C ARG A 116 0.93 -24.64 -20.07
N ARG A 117 -0.28 -24.09 -20.23
CA ARG A 117 -0.57 -23.10 -21.28
C ARG A 117 -0.31 -21.68 -20.85
N GLY A 118 -0.66 -21.33 -19.61
CA GLY A 118 -0.74 -19.95 -19.15
C GLY A 118 0.56 -19.18 -19.29
N THR A 119 1.70 -19.81 -18.99
CA THR A 119 3.01 -19.21 -19.23
C THR A 119 3.81 -20.00 -20.27
N SER A 120 3.15 -20.44 -21.34
CA SER A 120 3.86 -20.94 -22.51
C SER A 120 4.65 -19.81 -23.19
N SER A 121 5.67 -20.16 -23.97
CA SER A 121 6.42 -19.16 -24.75
C SER A 121 5.53 -18.43 -25.75
N GLN A 122 4.54 -19.11 -26.30
CA GLN A 122 3.54 -18.54 -27.20
C GLN A 122 2.66 -17.51 -26.49
N THR A 123 2.16 -17.81 -25.29
CA THR A 123 1.35 -16.85 -24.51
C THR A 123 2.15 -15.61 -24.13
N ARG A 124 3.40 -15.79 -23.66
CA ARG A 124 4.26 -14.66 -23.34
C ARG A 124 4.57 -13.79 -24.57
N ALA A 125 4.83 -14.41 -25.72
CA ALA A 125 5.08 -13.68 -26.96
C ALA A 125 3.84 -12.88 -27.39
N ALA A 126 2.65 -13.49 -27.38
CA ALA A 126 1.40 -12.80 -27.73
C ALA A 126 1.10 -11.60 -26.80
N ILE A 127 1.31 -11.76 -25.48
CA ILE A 127 1.18 -10.64 -24.53
C ILE A 127 2.20 -9.54 -24.86
N ALA A 128 3.45 -9.89 -25.14
CA ALA A 128 4.49 -8.93 -25.45
C ALA A 128 4.21 -8.17 -26.76
N ASP A 129 3.70 -8.86 -27.78
CA ASP A 129 3.33 -8.26 -29.07
C ASP A 129 2.22 -7.22 -28.86
N LEU A 130 1.14 -7.56 -28.15
CA LEU A 130 0.04 -6.63 -27.84
C LEU A 130 0.51 -5.42 -27.01
N ILE A 131 1.39 -5.64 -26.02
CA ILE A 131 1.99 -4.55 -25.23
C ILE A 131 2.84 -3.63 -26.11
N SER A 132 3.59 -4.18 -27.07
CA SER A 132 4.43 -3.41 -27.98
C SER A 132 3.62 -2.48 -28.89
N GLU A 133 2.36 -2.83 -29.15
CA GLU A 133 1.39 -2.02 -29.91
C GLU A 133 0.69 -0.96 -29.04
N GLY A 134 1.00 -0.91 -27.73
CA GLY A 134 0.45 0.06 -26.79
C GLY A 134 -0.80 -0.42 -26.05
N HIS A 135 -1.14 -1.72 -26.13
CA HIS A 135 -2.23 -2.30 -25.37
C HIS A 135 -1.73 -2.80 -24.00
N PHE A 136 -2.25 -2.22 -22.91
CA PHE A 136 -1.84 -2.57 -21.54
C PHE A 136 -2.93 -3.25 -20.70
N GLY A 137 -4.05 -3.60 -21.33
CA GLY A 137 -5.19 -4.24 -20.69
C GLY A 137 -6.19 -3.23 -20.11
N HIS A 138 -7.46 -3.63 -20.08
CA HIS A 138 -8.54 -2.84 -19.51
C HIS A 138 -8.55 -2.92 -17.98
N LEU A 139 -8.63 -1.78 -17.29
CA LEU A 139 -8.62 -1.74 -15.82
C LEU A 139 -9.92 -2.25 -15.19
N GLY A 140 -11.00 -2.34 -15.96
CA GLY A 140 -12.33 -2.72 -15.45
C GLY A 140 -12.96 -1.66 -14.54
N ILE A 141 -12.66 -0.39 -14.82
CA ILE A 141 -13.21 0.78 -14.14
C ILE A 141 -14.26 1.40 -15.04
N ASN A 142 -15.53 1.26 -14.66
CA ASN A 142 -16.67 1.74 -15.44
C ASN A 142 -17.08 3.19 -15.09
N ASP A 143 -16.40 3.80 -14.11
CA ASP A 143 -16.63 5.19 -13.74
C ASP A 143 -15.82 6.13 -14.64
N ASN A 144 -16.51 6.79 -15.57
CA ASN A 144 -15.90 7.74 -16.49
C ASN A 144 -15.19 8.91 -15.78
N SER A 145 -15.65 9.31 -14.60
CA SER A 145 -14.99 10.38 -13.84
C SER A 145 -13.59 9.95 -13.38
N LEU A 146 -13.45 8.71 -12.91
CA LEU A 146 -12.17 8.13 -12.51
C LEU A 146 -11.21 8.00 -13.69
N VAL A 147 -11.70 7.60 -14.87
CA VAL A 147 -10.90 7.53 -16.10
C VAL A 147 -10.36 8.91 -16.49
N ILE A 148 -11.20 9.95 -16.42
CA ILE A 148 -10.79 11.33 -16.70
C ILE A 148 -9.71 11.80 -15.71
N ILE A 149 -9.91 11.54 -14.42
CA ILE A 149 -8.95 11.88 -13.35
C ILE A 149 -7.60 11.19 -13.60
N LYS A 150 -7.59 9.88 -13.85
CA LYS A 150 -6.36 9.15 -14.17
C LYS A 150 -5.66 9.75 -15.38
N ASN A 151 -6.38 10.02 -16.47
CA ASN A 151 -5.77 10.60 -17.67
C ASN A 151 -5.21 12.00 -17.43
N GLN A 152 -5.83 12.80 -16.55
CA GLN A 152 -5.29 14.10 -16.13
C GLN A 152 -3.96 13.93 -15.40
N PHE A 153 -3.89 13.03 -14.42
CA PHE A 153 -2.66 12.81 -13.65
C PHE A 153 -1.58 12.07 -14.43
N GLN A 154 -1.96 11.24 -15.38
CA GLN A 154 -1.02 10.65 -16.34
C GLN A 154 -0.31 11.75 -17.14
N ARG A 155 -1.06 12.69 -17.73
CA ARG A 155 -0.48 13.84 -18.46
C ARG A 155 0.40 14.69 -17.57
N PHE A 156 -0.07 15.06 -16.37
CA PHE A 156 0.72 15.81 -15.41
C PHE A 156 2.03 15.09 -15.07
N SER A 157 1.99 13.77 -14.90
CA SER A 157 3.18 12.96 -14.64
C SER A 157 4.16 12.93 -15.82
N ASP A 158 3.65 12.80 -17.05
CA ASP A 158 4.47 12.79 -18.27
C ASP A 158 5.06 14.16 -18.62
N GLU A 159 4.38 15.25 -18.29
CA GLU A 159 4.77 16.62 -18.64
C GLU A 159 5.59 17.29 -17.54
N GLU A 160 5.18 17.18 -16.27
CA GLU A 160 5.69 17.99 -15.16
C GLU A 160 6.52 17.21 -14.13
N ILE A 161 6.55 15.87 -14.21
CA ILE A 161 7.30 15.02 -13.26
C ILE A 161 8.43 14.28 -13.96
N ALA A 162 8.10 13.34 -14.85
CA ALA A 162 9.05 12.39 -15.42
C ALA A 162 10.24 13.07 -16.15
N PRO A 163 10.04 14.14 -16.95
CA PRO A 163 11.15 14.83 -17.62
C PRO A 163 12.12 15.50 -16.65
N HIS A 164 11.66 15.87 -15.46
CA HIS A 164 12.43 16.64 -14.47
C HIS A 164 13.09 15.76 -13.40
N ALA A 165 12.54 14.57 -13.13
CA ALA A 165 13.00 13.68 -12.07
C ALA A 165 14.50 13.36 -12.13
N GLN A 166 15.06 13.14 -13.33
CA GLN A 166 16.50 12.89 -13.50
C GLN A 166 17.34 14.10 -13.07
N THR A 167 16.87 15.32 -13.35
CA THR A 167 17.58 16.54 -12.93
C THR A 167 17.53 16.70 -11.41
N TRP A 168 16.39 16.45 -10.78
CA TRP A 168 16.25 16.48 -9.32
C TRP A 168 17.23 15.50 -8.68
N HIS A 169 17.29 14.28 -9.18
CA HIS A 169 18.21 13.26 -8.70
C HIS A 169 19.69 13.67 -8.86
N ARG A 170 20.11 14.06 -10.07
CA ARG A 170 21.52 14.38 -10.36
C ARG A 170 22.05 15.59 -9.59
N LYS A 171 21.16 16.48 -9.17
CA LYS A 171 21.49 17.71 -8.44
C LYS A 171 21.19 17.60 -6.94
N ASP A 172 20.76 16.43 -6.46
CA ASP A 172 20.36 16.21 -5.06
C ASP A 172 19.33 17.25 -4.58
N LEU A 173 18.32 17.52 -5.41
CA LEU A 173 17.28 18.50 -5.12
C LEU A 173 16.07 17.83 -4.49
N LEU A 174 15.45 18.55 -3.55
CA LEU A 174 14.07 18.28 -3.17
C LEU A 174 13.15 18.52 -4.39
N ILE A 175 11.99 17.85 -4.38
CA ILE A 175 10.92 18.12 -5.36
C ILE A 175 10.61 19.63 -5.32
N PRO A 176 10.68 20.38 -6.43
CA PRO A 176 10.50 21.82 -6.45
C PRO A 176 9.18 22.28 -5.80
N GLU A 177 9.19 23.44 -5.13
CA GLU A 177 7.96 24.03 -4.58
C GLU A 177 6.92 24.28 -5.68
N ASP A 178 7.35 24.64 -6.90
CA ASP A 178 6.45 24.85 -8.04
C ASP A 178 5.70 23.56 -8.40
N THR A 179 6.36 22.39 -8.36
CA THR A 179 5.68 21.10 -8.58
C THR A 179 4.64 20.83 -7.47
N ILE A 180 4.96 21.16 -6.22
CA ILE A 180 4.02 21.02 -5.08
C ILE A 180 2.83 21.98 -5.26
N ALA A 181 3.07 23.22 -5.69
CA ALA A 181 2.03 24.20 -5.96
C ALA A 181 1.09 23.71 -7.07
N GLN A 182 1.63 23.19 -8.18
CA GLN A 182 0.83 22.59 -9.25
C GLN A 182 -0.03 21.42 -8.75
N MET A 183 0.51 20.55 -7.87
CA MET A 183 -0.28 19.49 -7.24
C MET A 183 -1.43 20.04 -6.40
N ALA A 184 -1.19 21.13 -5.66
CA ALA A 184 -2.22 21.79 -4.86
C ALA A 184 -3.32 22.39 -5.74
N ASP A 185 -2.95 23.06 -6.83
CA ASP A 185 -3.89 23.63 -7.81
C ASP A 185 -4.75 22.56 -8.49
N LEU A 186 -4.19 21.36 -8.70
CA LEU A 186 -4.90 20.19 -9.19
C LEU A 186 -5.78 19.50 -8.13
N GLY A 187 -5.78 19.99 -6.88
CA GLY A 187 -6.59 19.45 -5.79
C GLY A 187 -6.08 18.12 -5.22
N VAL A 188 -4.84 17.72 -5.51
CA VAL A 188 -4.26 16.43 -5.10
C VAL A 188 -4.36 16.21 -3.59
N PHE A 189 -4.05 17.25 -2.81
CA PHE A 189 -4.00 17.17 -1.36
C PHE A 189 -5.39 17.14 -0.70
N GLY A 190 -6.44 17.49 -1.43
CA GLY A 190 -7.83 17.49 -0.99
C GLY A 190 -8.66 16.30 -1.50
N LEU A 191 -8.04 15.33 -2.19
CA LEU A 191 -8.76 14.32 -2.98
C LEU A 191 -9.80 13.52 -2.18
N THR A 192 -9.48 13.16 -0.95
CA THR A 192 -10.34 12.35 -0.05
C THR A 192 -10.95 13.17 1.08
N ILE A 193 -10.60 14.46 1.18
CA ILE A 193 -11.08 15.35 2.23
C ILE A 193 -12.50 15.83 1.88
N PRO A 194 -13.44 15.90 2.84
CA PRO A 194 -14.79 16.42 2.60
C PRO A 194 -14.82 17.87 2.10
N GLU A 195 -15.78 18.20 1.24
CA GLU A 195 -15.95 19.53 0.62
C GLU A 195 -16.05 20.68 1.63
N LYS A 196 -16.63 20.46 2.81
CA LYS A 196 -16.70 21.48 3.88
C LYS A 196 -15.31 22.03 4.29
N TRP A 197 -14.25 21.25 4.07
CA TRP A 197 -12.86 21.64 4.31
C TRP A 197 -12.12 22.01 3.03
N GLY A 198 -12.78 22.15 1.88
CA GLY A 198 -12.14 22.49 0.62
C GLY A 198 -11.52 21.30 -0.12
N GLY A 199 -11.85 20.07 0.25
CA GLY A 199 -11.52 18.88 -0.54
C GLY A 199 -12.59 18.55 -1.59
N VAL A 200 -12.42 17.41 -2.27
CA VAL A 200 -13.32 16.94 -3.35
C VAL A 200 -14.00 15.60 -3.06
N GLN A 201 -13.61 14.92 -1.99
CA GLN A 201 -14.26 13.71 -1.48
C GLN A 201 -14.48 12.58 -2.53
N LEU A 202 -13.52 12.35 -3.42
CA LEU A 202 -13.62 11.37 -4.53
C LEU A 202 -13.40 9.90 -4.08
N GLY A 203 -13.03 9.69 -2.82
CA GLY A 203 -12.86 8.35 -2.22
C GLY A 203 -11.52 7.70 -2.55
N LYS A 204 -11.35 6.47 -2.05
CA LYS A 204 -10.04 5.78 -2.02
C LYS A 204 -9.62 5.22 -3.38
N ILE A 205 -10.55 4.81 -4.23
CA ILE A 205 -10.22 4.31 -5.58
C ILE A 205 -9.59 5.43 -6.42
N ALA A 206 -10.19 6.63 -6.40
CA ALA A 206 -9.60 7.80 -7.04
C ALA A 206 -8.20 8.08 -6.51
N MET A 207 -8.01 8.01 -5.19
CA MET A 207 -6.70 8.22 -4.58
C MET A 207 -5.65 7.19 -5.00
N CYS A 208 -6.01 5.91 -5.12
CA CYS A 208 -5.10 4.89 -5.67
C CYS A 208 -4.66 5.27 -7.09
N MET A 209 -5.60 5.61 -7.98
CA MET A 209 -5.30 5.93 -9.37
C MET A 209 -4.43 7.19 -9.50
N VAL A 210 -4.74 8.25 -8.74
CA VAL A 210 -3.91 9.46 -8.71
C VAL A 210 -2.51 9.14 -8.18
N THR A 211 -2.41 8.38 -7.09
CA THR A 211 -1.11 8.01 -6.50
C THR A 211 -0.28 7.15 -7.45
N GLU A 212 -0.90 6.19 -8.16
CA GLU A 212 -0.24 5.36 -9.16
C GLU A 212 0.38 6.19 -10.29
N GLU A 213 -0.38 7.13 -10.87
CA GLU A 213 0.11 7.98 -11.96
C GLU A 213 1.23 8.94 -11.52
N LEU A 214 1.12 9.53 -10.32
CA LEU A 214 2.18 10.37 -9.76
C LEU A 214 3.45 9.56 -9.45
N CYS A 215 3.29 8.37 -8.87
CA CYS A 215 4.41 7.47 -8.57
C CYS A 215 5.10 6.94 -9.83
N ARG A 216 4.36 6.76 -10.93
CA ARG A 216 4.93 6.37 -12.23
C ARG A 216 5.95 7.39 -12.74
N GLY A 217 5.73 8.68 -12.50
CA GLY A 217 6.68 9.74 -12.83
C GLY A 217 7.84 9.79 -11.83
N TYR A 218 7.52 9.89 -10.54
CA TYR A 218 8.50 9.81 -9.46
C TYR A 218 7.81 9.47 -8.13
N LEU A 219 8.25 8.38 -7.47
CA LEU A 219 7.70 7.88 -6.21
C LEU A 219 7.52 8.98 -5.14
N GLY A 220 8.49 9.90 -5.05
CA GLY A 220 8.44 10.99 -4.09
C GLY A 220 7.25 11.94 -4.28
N VAL A 221 6.79 12.14 -5.53
CA VAL A 221 5.64 13.00 -5.82
C VAL A 221 4.34 12.34 -5.38
N GLY A 222 4.11 11.07 -5.73
CA GLY A 222 2.95 10.34 -5.23
C GLY A 222 2.92 10.25 -3.71
N SER A 223 4.09 10.09 -3.08
CA SER A 223 4.20 10.07 -1.62
C SER A 223 3.71 11.35 -0.94
N LEU A 224 3.88 12.53 -1.55
CA LEU A 224 3.35 13.79 -1.02
C LEU A 224 1.82 13.76 -0.90
N ALA A 225 1.13 13.20 -1.89
CA ALA A 225 -0.32 13.02 -1.87
C ALA A 225 -0.73 12.07 -0.72
N THR A 226 -0.08 10.91 -0.63
CA THR A 226 -0.34 9.90 0.41
C THR A 226 -0.09 10.44 1.82
N ARG A 227 0.94 11.27 2.02
CA ARG A 227 1.22 11.91 3.32
C ARG A 227 0.04 12.75 3.79
N THR A 228 -0.50 13.57 2.90
CA THR A 228 -1.64 14.43 3.21
C THR A 228 -2.90 13.63 3.45
N GLU A 229 -3.18 12.62 2.61
CA GLU A 229 -4.32 11.72 2.81
C GLU A 229 -4.30 11.07 4.20
N ILE A 230 -3.18 10.45 4.58
CA ILE A 230 -3.08 9.74 5.87
C ILE A 230 -3.22 10.70 7.05
N ALA A 231 -2.61 11.88 6.98
CA ALA A 231 -2.75 12.90 8.02
C ALA A 231 -4.20 13.41 8.13
N ALA A 232 -4.87 13.61 7.00
CA ALA A 232 -6.26 14.02 6.96
C ALA A 232 -7.19 12.92 7.53
N ASP A 233 -7.00 11.65 7.16
CA ASP A 233 -7.74 10.52 7.71
C ASP A 233 -7.59 10.43 9.23
N LEU A 234 -6.35 10.55 9.75
CA LEU A 234 -6.08 10.55 11.18
C LEU A 234 -6.91 11.63 11.90
N ILE A 235 -6.94 12.85 11.37
CA ILE A 235 -7.66 13.99 11.95
C ILE A 235 -9.17 13.86 11.76
N LEU A 236 -9.64 13.34 10.61
CA LEU A 236 -11.06 13.10 10.34
C LEU A 236 -11.64 12.06 11.31
N LEU A 237 -10.92 10.96 11.54
CA LEU A 237 -11.36 9.86 12.37
C LEU A 237 -11.25 10.18 13.87
N HIS A 238 -10.12 10.77 14.30
CA HIS A 238 -9.79 10.87 15.73
C HIS A 238 -9.64 12.31 16.25
N GLY A 239 -9.63 13.31 15.36
CA GLY A 239 -9.49 14.70 15.73
C GLY A 239 -10.76 15.29 16.36
N THR A 240 -10.57 16.22 17.31
CA THR A 240 -11.65 17.05 17.85
C THR A 240 -12.21 18.00 16.78
N GLY A 241 -13.37 18.61 17.02
CA GLY A 241 -13.93 19.61 16.11
C GLY A 241 -12.95 20.77 15.83
N ILE A 242 -12.27 21.25 16.86
CA ILE A 242 -11.26 22.32 16.75
C ILE A 242 -10.05 21.87 15.91
N GLN A 243 -9.56 20.64 16.09
CA GLN A 243 -8.46 20.12 15.28
C GLN A 243 -8.85 19.97 13.81
N LYS A 244 -10.08 19.54 13.54
CA LYS A 244 -10.60 19.42 12.17
C LYS A 244 -10.65 20.78 11.46
N GLU A 245 -11.22 21.79 12.12
CA GLU A 245 -11.26 23.18 11.64
C GLU A 245 -9.87 23.74 11.36
N LEU A 246 -8.92 23.51 12.27
CA LEU A 246 -7.58 24.08 12.20
C LEU A 246 -6.74 23.49 11.05
N TRP A 247 -6.84 22.19 10.81
CA TRP A 247 -5.89 21.49 9.94
C TRP A 247 -6.44 21.12 8.57
N LEU A 248 -7.69 20.64 8.48
CA LEU A 248 -8.15 19.95 7.26
C LEU A 248 -8.21 20.86 6.04
N ARG A 249 -8.53 22.14 6.23
CA ARG A 249 -8.54 23.12 5.13
C ARG A 249 -7.14 23.41 4.59
N GLY A 250 -6.17 23.57 5.48
CA GLY A 250 -4.78 23.79 5.07
C GLY A 250 -4.18 22.57 4.38
N LEU A 251 -4.53 21.37 4.88
CA LEU A 251 -4.16 20.10 4.24
C LEU A 251 -4.78 20.00 2.84
N ALA A 252 -6.09 20.24 2.69
CA ALA A 252 -6.78 20.12 1.41
C ALA A 252 -6.20 21.04 0.32
N HIS A 253 -5.83 22.27 0.69
CA HIS A 253 -5.26 23.26 -0.22
C HIS A 253 -3.73 23.14 -0.38
N GLY A 254 -3.06 22.20 0.28
CA GLY A 254 -1.60 22.07 0.24
C GLY A 254 -0.82 23.21 0.91
N THR A 255 -1.50 24.13 1.62
CA THR A 255 -0.84 25.20 2.37
C THR A 255 -0.25 24.72 3.70
N ILE A 256 -0.68 23.54 4.16
CA ILE A 256 -0.07 22.78 5.25
C ILE A 256 0.39 21.44 4.68
N LEU A 257 1.68 21.18 4.72
CA LEU A 257 2.27 19.91 4.30
C LEU A 257 2.61 19.06 5.53
N PRO A 258 2.02 17.86 5.67
CA PRO A 258 2.26 17.03 6.85
C PRO A 258 3.41 16.04 6.65
N THR A 259 3.99 15.60 7.77
CA THR A 259 4.84 14.42 7.83
C THR A 259 4.54 13.59 9.08
N ALA A 260 4.94 12.32 9.10
CA ALA A 260 4.83 11.46 10.28
C ALA A 260 6.21 11.19 10.88
N LEU A 261 6.31 11.35 12.20
CA LEU A 261 7.52 11.14 12.99
C LEU A 261 7.28 10.00 13.99
N PHE A 262 7.40 8.77 13.52
CA PHE A 262 7.13 7.57 14.32
C PHE A 262 8.43 6.84 14.70
N THR A 263 9.24 6.48 13.71
CA THR A 263 10.48 5.72 13.86
C THR A 263 11.55 6.46 14.67
N GLU A 264 12.22 5.72 15.53
CA GLU A 264 13.36 6.15 16.35
C GLU A 264 14.61 5.38 15.92
N PRO A 265 15.83 5.87 16.25
CA PRO A 265 17.07 5.17 15.90
C PRO A 265 17.08 3.69 16.28
N ASP A 266 16.53 3.36 17.45
CA ASP A 266 16.49 2.00 17.99
C ASP A 266 15.10 1.34 17.91
N THR A 267 14.12 1.98 17.24
CA THR A 267 12.72 1.48 17.22
C THR A 267 12.04 1.75 15.88
N GLY A 268 11.85 0.68 15.10
CA GLY A 268 11.14 0.70 13.81
C GLY A 268 9.90 -0.19 13.82
N SER A 269 10.07 -1.50 13.61
CA SER A 269 8.96 -2.46 13.52
C SER A 269 8.12 -2.56 14.80
N ASP A 270 8.74 -2.40 15.98
CA ASP A 270 8.05 -2.40 17.29
C ASP A 270 7.71 -0.97 17.75
N LEU A 271 6.84 -0.28 17.01
CA LEU A 271 6.43 1.11 17.33
C LEU A 271 5.79 1.27 18.73
N ALA A 272 5.31 0.19 19.34
CA ALA A 272 4.76 0.24 20.69
C ALA A 272 5.84 0.50 21.77
N SER A 273 7.12 0.29 21.43
CA SER A 273 8.27 0.44 22.32
C SER A 273 9.00 1.78 22.18
N VAL A 274 8.43 2.77 21.47
CA VAL A 274 9.02 4.11 21.34
C VAL A 274 9.37 4.75 22.69
N SER A 275 10.48 5.49 22.71
CA SER A 275 11.10 6.12 23.88
C SER A 275 10.93 7.64 23.90
N THR A 276 10.61 8.28 22.76
CA THR A 276 10.28 9.72 22.71
C THR A 276 9.13 9.98 23.66
N ARG A 277 9.36 10.80 24.68
CA ARG A 277 8.41 11.05 25.75
C ARG A 277 7.79 12.43 25.61
N ALA A 278 6.53 12.55 26.03
CA ALA A 278 5.82 13.81 26.09
C ALA A 278 5.25 14.02 27.49
N HIS A 279 5.79 14.98 28.22
CA HIS A 279 5.31 15.35 29.56
C HIS A 279 4.33 16.51 29.45
N ARG A 280 3.15 16.38 30.06
CA ARG A 280 2.18 17.48 30.11
C ARG A 280 2.73 18.58 31.02
N SER A 281 2.80 19.79 30.49
CA SER A 281 3.14 21.02 31.21
C SER A 281 2.05 22.05 30.93
N ASN A 282 1.18 22.27 31.92
CA ASN A 282 -0.05 23.06 31.79
C ASN A 282 -0.94 22.57 30.62
N ASN A 283 -1.17 23.44 29.63
CA ASN A 283 -1.98 23.18 28.44
C ASN A 283 -1.13 22.72 27.24
N THR A 284 0.14 22.36 27.46
CA THR A 284 1.08 21.95 26.42
C THR A 284 1.79 20.65 26.77
N TYR A 285 2.44 20.03 25.79
CA TYR A 285 3.33 18.89 25.99
C TYR A 285 4.78 19.29 25.71
N LEU A 286 5.68 19.00 26.64
CA LEU A 286 7.11 19.05 26.42
C LEU A 286 7.57 17.69 25.87
N VAL A 287 8.01 17.68 24.62
CA VAL A 287 8.45 16.46 23.94
C VAL A 287 9.98 16.37 23.97
N THR A 288 10.51 15.19 24.30
CA THR A 288 11.95 14.94 24.28
C THR A 288 12.24 13.53 23.76
N GLY A 289 13.05 13.44 22.72
CA GLY A 289 13.46 12.19 22.09
C GLY A 289 14.14 12.44 20.75
N ALA A 290 14.44 11.35 20.04
CA ALA A 290 15.03 11.39 18.71
C ALA A 290 14.13 10.61 17.73
N LYS A 291 13.88 11.21 16.56
CA LYS A 291 13.17 10.59 15.45
C LYS A 291 14.10 10.52 14.25
N THR A 292 13.96 9.48 13.43
CA THR A 292 14.78 9.28 12.22
C THR A 292 13.92 8.77 11.07
N TRP A 293 14.49 8.69 9.86
CA TRP A 293 13.77 8.31 8.62
C TRP A 293 12.52 9.16 8.36
N SER A 294 12.58 10.45 8.73
CA SER A 294 11.43 11.37 8.67
C SER A 294 11.33 12.05 7.29
N THR A 295 10.69 11.37 6.34
CA THR A 295 10.48 11.88 4.98
C THR A 295 9.84 13.26 4.98
N HIS A 296 10.38 14.19 4.19
CA HIS A 296 9.86 15.56 4.04
C HIS A 296 9.87 16.43 5.32
N ALA A 297 10.60 16.04 6.37
CA ALA A 297 10.56 16.72 7.66
C ALA A 297 11.01 18.19 7.62
N SER A 298 11.97 18.57 6.78
CA SER A 298 12.45 19.96 6.68
C SER A 298 11.34 20.90 6.21
N ARG A 299 10.56 20.47 5.21
CA ARG A 299 9.52 21.28 4.56
C ARG A 299 8.10 21.00 5.03
N ALA A 300 7.93 20.22 6.09
CA ALA A 300 6.62 20.01 6.69
C ALA A 300 6.25 21.16 7.64
N ASP A 301 4.97 21.53 7.63
CA ASP A 301 4.37 22.51 8.53
C ASP A 301 3.69 21.83 9.74
N LEU A 302 3.32 20.56 9.57
CA LEU A 302 2.65 19.74 10.58
C LEU A 302 3.33 18.38 10.73
N MET A 303 3.71 18.03 11.95
CA MET A 303 4.21 16.70 12.29
C MET A 303 3.14 15.92 13.05
N THR A 304 2.78 14.73 12.56
CA THR A 304 2.08 13.72 13.37
C THR A 304 3.14 12.91 14.11
N ILE A 305 3.33 13.19 15.40
CA ILE A 305 4.43 12.61 16.18
C ILE A 305 3.92 11.58 17.19
N LEU A 306 4.47 10.37 17.11
CA LEU A 306 4.16 9.29 18.05
C LEU A 306 5.08 9.39 19.26
N VAL A 307 4.50 9.50 20.45
CA VAL A 307 5.20 9.75 21.71
C VAL A 307 4.62 8.90 22.84
N ARG A 308 5.44 8.59 23.84
CA ARG A 308 5.02 8.01 25.10
C ARG A 308 4.53 9.10 26.05
N THR A 309 3.25 9.09 26.38
CA THR A 309 2.62 10.03 27.33
C THR A 309 2.41 9.39 28.69
N ASP A 310 2.33 8.06 28.76
CA ASP A 310 2.26 7.28 29.99
C ASP A 310 3.41 6.26 30.01
N PRO A 311 4.44 6.45 30.86
CA PRO A 311 5.56 5.54 30.98
C PRO A 311 5.22 4.24 31.73
N ASP A 312 4.16 4.23 32.53
CA ASP A 312 3.79 3.09 33.37
C ASP A 312 2.93 2.07 32.60
N THR A 313 2.24 2.52 31.55
CA THR A 313 1.50 1.65 30.64
C THR A 313 2.39 1.05 29.55
N ARG A 314 2.52 -0.28 29.56
CA ARG A 314 3.31 -1.02 28.58
C ARG A 314 2.64 -1.08 27.20
N GLY A 315 3.48 -1.21 26.17
CA GLY A 315 3.03 -1.36 24.79
C GLY A 315 2.26 -0.15 24.27
N TYR A 316 1.32 -0.39 23.36
CA TYR A 316 0.56 0.66 22.66
C TYR A 316 -0.40 1.43 23.57
N GLY A 317 -0.69 0.95 24.78
CA GLY A 317 -1.60 1.64 25.69
C GLY A 317 -1.01 2.95 26.25
N GLY A 318 0.32 3.08 26.30
CA GLY A 318 1.01 4.23 26.89
C GLY A 318 1.48 5.31 25.89
N ILE A 319 1.09 5.19 24.62
CA ILE A 319 1.53 6.09 23.55
C ILE A 319 0.37 6.96 23.04
N SER A 320 0.71 8.12 22.51
CA SER A 320 -0.22 9.07 21.91
C SER A 320 0.37 9.64 20.63
N VAL A 321 -0.50 10.11 19.73
CA VAL A 321 -0.08 10.91 18.57
C VAL A 321 -0.39 12.37 18.83
N LEU A 322 0.61 13.24 18.73
CA LEU A 322 0.43 14.68 18.81
C LEU A 322 0.44 15.30 17.41
N LEU A 323 -0.38 16.34 17.23
CA LEU A 323 -0.35 17.23 16.07
C LEU A 323 0.57 18.41 16.41
N ALA A 324 1.82 18.36 15.94
CA ALA A 324 2.87 19.30 16.30
C ALA A 324 3.19 20.24 15.12
N PRO A 325 2.69 21.50 15.11
CA PRO A 325 3.11 22.47 14.11
C PRO A 325 4.58 22.83 14.23
N LYS A 326 5.20 23.15 13.09
CA LYS A 326 6.57 23.65 13.00
C LYS A 326 6.67 24.69 11.86
N PRO A 327 7.54 25.72 11.99
CA PRO A 327 7.91 26.55 10.85
C PRO A 327 8.54 25.73 9.72
N ARG A 328 8.18 25.99 8.47
CA ARG A 328 8.84 25.39 7.32
C ARG A 328 10.31 25.83 7.26
N GLY A 329 11.24 24.91 6.95
CA GLY A 329 12.68 25.12 7.08
C GLY A 329 13.27 24.32 8.22
#